data_AF-A0A9E5R2A5-F1
#
_entry.id   AF-A0A9E5R2A5-F1
#
_cell.length_a   1.000
_cell.length_b   1.000
_cell.length_c   1.000
_cell.angle_alpha   90.00
_cell.angle_beta   90.00
_cell.angle_gamma   90.00
#
_symmetry.space_group_name_H-M   'P 1'
#
loop_
_entity.id
_entity.type
_entity.pdbx_description
1 polymer ?
#
loop_
_entity_poly.entity_id
_entity_poly.type
_entity_poly.pdbx_seq_one_letter_code
_entity_poly.pdbx_strand_id
1 'polypeptide(L)'
;MKDGAGPAGALATLTIERRGRALAKPPATIGWHDRKRRAQVFGGHIDAGGANIAVEAGDGDVWPDPQQLQSLDAAPSPEAFEEAMTAAKRAKGLLQSVDLSVRAGDEVFVVGAVQTHEGHMSIRPMPDGTFLVSRVDPVRWARQARRASWAFSAVIVLVAAGLTVLATWPPAFGAWSTVGGAALLGFFLLVQPAGTWNRDRVREPSRKRLEGAWTLPRGELKPPRAAPGLPREARRES
;
A
#
# COMPACT_ATOMS: atom_id res chain seq x y z
N MET A 1 -5.57 -20.35 -9.52
CA MET A 1 -5.24 -19.96 -10.91
C MET A 1 -4.48 -21.11 -11.58
N LYS A 2 -4.74 -21.42 -12.86
CA LYS A 2 -4.02 -22.47 -13.61
C LYS A 2 -2.86 -21.92 -14.43
N ASP A 3 -3.14 -20.98 -15.32
CA ASP A 3 -2.14 -20.34 -16.17
C ASP A 3 -2.50 -18.87 -16.45
N GLY A 4 -1.51 -18.11 -16.90
CA GLY A 4 -1.65 -16.70 -17.26
C GLY A 4 -0.92 -16.42 -18.56
N ALA A 5 -1.47 -15.53 -19.38
CA ALA A 5 -0.91 -15.17 -20.69
C ALA A 5 0.15 -14.05 -20.62
N GLY A 6 0.39 -13.49 -19.43
CA GLY A 6 1.36 -12.42 -19.20
C GLY A 6 2.80 -12.89 -18.99
N PRO A 7 3.74 -11.96 -18.77
CA PRO A 7 5.14 -12.26 -18.51
C PRO A 7 5.32 -13.24 -17.35
N ALA A 8 6.18 -14.25 -17.54
CA ALA A 8 6.41 -15.33 -16.57
C ALA A 8 5.11 -16.06 -16.13
N GLY A 9 4.10 -16.14 -17.00
CA GLY A 9 2.84 -16.83 -16.74
C GLY A 9 1.90 -16.07 -15.80
N ALA A 10 2.03 -14.73 -15.71
CA ALA A 10 1.16 -13.90 -14.88
C ALA A 10 -0.24 -13.74 -15.50
N LEU A 11 -1.29 -13.87 -14.68
CA LEU A 11 -2.68 -13.56 -15.07
C LEU A 11 -2.90 -12.05 -15.10
N ALA A 12 -2.32 -11.34 -14.13
CA ALA A 12 -2.42 -9.90 -13.99
C ALA A 12 -1.23 -9.36 -13.20
N THR A 13 -0.89 -8.09 -13.38
CA THR A 13 0.19 -7.42 -12.65
C THR A 13 -0.24 -6.03 -12.22
N LEU A 14 0.11 -5.66 -10.98
CA LEU A 14 0.14 -4.28 -10.52
C LEU A 14 1.60 -3.80 -10.47
N THR A 15 1.95 -2.87 -11.35
CA THR A 15 3.24 -2.19 -11.36
C THR A 15 3.16 -0.90 -10.57
N ILE A 16 4.07 -0.73 -9.61
CA ILE A 16 4.19 0.47 -8.77
C ILE A 16 5.58 1.08 -8.99
N GLU A 17 5.60 2.27 -9.58
CA GLU A 17 6.81 3.10 -9.63
C GLU A 17 6.94 3.86 -8.31
N ARG A 18 8.06 3.71 -7.63
CA ARG A 18 8.38 4.38 -6.37
C ARG A 18 9.72 5.11 -6.44
N ARG A 19 9.81 6.22 -5.69
CA ARG A 19 11.03 7.02 -5.54
C ARG A 19 11.53 6.95 -4.11
N GLY A 20 12.74 6.45 -3.94
CA GLY A 20 13.48 6.40 -2.69
C GLY A 20 14.33 7.64 -2.49
N ARG A 21 14.30 8.22 -1.29
CA ARG A 21 15.20 9.30 -0.86
C ARG A 21 15.83 8.96 0.48
N ALA A 22 17.12 9.22 0.61
CA ALA A 22 17.80 9.09 1.90
C ALA A 22 17.24 10.12 2.89
N LEU A 23 16.90 9.67 4.09
CA LEU A 23 16.44 10.54 5.17
C LEU A 23 17.61 10.83 6.11
N ALA A 24 17.78 12.11 6.49
CA ALA A 24 18.84 12.56 7.39
C ALA A 24 18.51 12.24 8.86
N LYS A 25 18.31 10.95 9.19
CA LYS A 25 18.07 10.46 10.55
C LYS A 25 18.75 9.11 10.77
N PRO A 26 19.26 8.81 11.98
CA PRO A 26 19.71 7.47 12.36
C PRO A 26 18.54 6.60 12.87
N PRO A 27 18.48 5.30 12.56
CA PRO A 27 19.38 4.58 11.63
C PRO A 27 19.21 5.05 10.19
N ALA A 28 20.23 4.82 9.36
CA ALA A 28 20.19 5.19 7.95
C ALA A 28 18.91 4.65 7.32
N THR A 29 18.12 5.54 6.70
CA THR A 29 16.77 5.23 6.23
C THR A 29 16.59 5.71 4.80
N ILE A 30 16.00 4.89 3.94
CA ILE A 30 15.48 5.30 2.63
C ILE A 30 13.96 5.39 2.74
N GLY A 31 13.41 6.59 2.66
CA GLY A 31 11.96 6.80 2.58
C GLY A 31 11.50 6.60 1.15
N TRP A 32 10.50 5.72 0.95
CA TRP A 32 9.91 5.47 -0.35
C TRP A 32 8.61 6.25 -0.53
N HIS A 33 8.41 6.76 -1.74
CA HIS A 33 7.17 7.42 -2.14
C HIS A 33 6.69 6.89 -3.47
N ASP A 34 5.46 6.41 -3.50
CA ASP A 34 4.81 5.98 -4.74
C ASP A 34 4.62 7.16 -5.70
N ARG A 35 4.79 6.90 -6.99
CA ARG A 35 4.73 7.88 -8.08
C ARG A 35 3.64 7.54 -9.07
N LYS A 36 3.71 6.36 -9.66
CA LYS A 36 2.78 5.87 -10.67
C LYS A 36 2.35 4.45 -10.33
N ARG A 37 1.11 4.13 -10.70
CA ARG A 37 0.56 2.78 -10.57
C ARG A 37 -0.06 2.41 -11.90
N ARG A 38 0.18 1.19 -12.34
CA ARG A 38 -0.43 0.63 -13.54
C ARG A 38 -0.85 -0.79 -13.24
N ALA A 39 -2.13 -1.07 -13.41
CA ALA A 39 -2.68 -2.41 -13.35
C ALA A 39 -2.93 -2.90 -14.78
N GLN A 40 -2.67 -4.18 -15.03
CA GLN A 40 -2.93 -4.81 -16.33
C GLN A 40 -3.39 -6.25 -16.08
N VAL A 41 -4.49 -6.65 -16.72
CA VAL A 41 -4.95 -8.03 -16.76
C VAL A 41 -4.56 -8.62 -18.11
N PHE A 42 -3.73 -9.67 -18.10
CA PHE A 42 -3.23 -10.32 -19.31
C PHE A 42 -4.13 -11.44 -19.80
N GLY A 43 -5.07 -11.90 -18.96
CA GLY A 43 -5.91 -13.05 -19.24
C GLY A 43 -5.19 -14.39 -19.01
N GLY A 44 -5.92 -15.48 -19.20
CA GLY A 44 -5.45 -16.84 -18.90
C GLY A 44 -6.61 -17.72 -18.42
N HIS A 45 -6.31 -18.72 -17.59
CA HIS A 45 -7.32 -19.64 -17.08
C HIS A 45 -7.27 -19.76 -15.56
N ILE A 46 -8.46 -19.78 -14.97
CA ILE A 46 -8.67 -20.04 -13.54
C ILE A 46 -9.44 -21.34 -13.35
N ASP A 47 -9.16 -22.01 -12.23
CA ASP A 47 -9.97 -23.12 -11.75
C ASP A 47 -10.95 -22.60 -10.72
N ALA A 48 -12.24 -22.82 -10.93
CA ALA A 48 -13.29 -22.50 -9.97
C ALA A 48 -14.20 -23.71 -9.79
N GLY A 49 -14.01 -24.44 -8.69
CA GLY A 49 -14.80 -25.63 -8.39
C GLY A 49 -14.65 -26.75 -9.43
N GLY A 50 -13.47 -26.89 -10.04
CA GLY A 50 -13.20 -27.88 -11.09
C GLY A 50 -13.53 -27.40 -12.50
N ALA A 51 -14.23 -26.27 -12.65
CA ALA A 51 -14.48 -25.66 -13.95
C ALA A 51 -13.27 -24.84 -14.40
N ASN A 52 -12.82 -25.07 -15.64
CA ASN A 52 -11.80 -24.24 -16.27
C ASN A 52 -12.47 -23.01 -16.90
N ILE A 53 -12.25 -21.84 -16.31
CA ILE A 53 -12.87 -20.58 -16.75
C ILE A 53 -11.78 -19.71 -17.39
N ALA A 54 -12.03 -19.29 -18.63
CA ALA A 54 -11.16 -18.34 -19.32
C ALA A 54 -11.33 -16.93 -18.74
N VAL A 55 -10.23 -16.21 -18.56
CA VAL A 55 -10.22 -14.80 -18.17
C VAL A 55 -9.68 -14.02 -19.35
N GLU A 56 -10.45 -13.07 -19.87
CA GLU A 56 -10.01 -12.24 -21.00
C GLU A 56 -8.96 -11.22 -20.55
N ALA A 57 -8.08 -10.84 -21.48
CA ALA A 57 -7.16 -9.73 -21.27
C ALA A 57 -7.92 -8.41 -21.29
N GLY A 58 -7.46 -7.43 -20.51
CA GLY A 58 -8.09 -6.12 -20.49
C GLY A 58 -7.42 -5.15 -19.53
N ASP A 59 -7.90 -3.91 -19.60
CA ASP A 59 -7.63 -2.94 -18.55
C ASP A 59 -8.55 -3.23 -17.36
N GLY A 60 -7.99 -3.14 -16.16
CA GLY A 60 -8.70 -3.49 -14.95
C GLY A 60 -7.86 -3.22 -13.71
N ASP A 61 -8.47 -3.36 -12.55
CA ASP A 61 -7.78 -3.27 -11.28
C ASP A 61 -7.12 -4.60 -10.91
N VAL A 62 -5.96 -4.50 -10.26
CA VAL A 62 -5.25 -5.66 -9.71
C VAL A 62 -5.00 -5.41 -8.24
N TRP A 63 -5.59 -6.26 -7.40
CA TRP A 63 -5.44 -6.19 -5.94
C TRP A 63 -4.45 -7.27 -5.52
N PRO A 64 -3.20 -6.90 -5.20
CA PRO A 64 -2.15 -7.85 -4.88
C PRO A 64 -2.35 -8.47 -3.50
N ASP A 65 -1.55 -9.49 -3.19
CA ASP A 65 -1.51 -10.08 -1.85
C ASP A 65 -0.95 -9.05 -0.84
N PRO A 66 -1.65 -8.79 0.28
CA PRO A 66 -1.14 -7.94 1.35
C PRO A 66 0.25 -8.35 1.88
N GLN A 67 0.58 -9.65 1.88
CA GLN A 67 1.88 -10.13 2.33
C GLN A 67 2.99 -9.77 1.32
N GLN A 68 2.70 -9.86 0.02
CA GLN A 68 3.63 -9.40 -1.02
C GLN A 68 3.89 -7.90 -0.86
N LEU A 69 2.85 -7.09 -0.61
CA LEU A 69 3.02 -5.66 -0.34
C LEU A 69 3.94 -5.40 0.87
N GLN A 70 3.74 -6.12 1.99
CA GLN A 70 4.56 -5.98 3.20
C GLN A 70 6.03 -6.38 2.97
N SER A 71 6.29 -7.39 2.14
CA SER A 71 7.66 -7.81 1.83
C SER A 71 8.50 -6.70 1.16
N LEU A 72 7.84 -5.72 0.54
CA LEU A 72 8.50 -4.58 -0.12
C LEU A 72 8.98 -3.50 0.84
N ASP A 73 8.56 -3.55 2.10
CA ASP A 73 8.94 -2.60 3.16
C ASP A 73 10.36 -2.87 3.69
N ALA A 74 10.92 -4.04 3.40
CA ALA A 74 12.29 -4.39 3.71
C ALA A 74 13.20 -4.29 2.48
N ALA A 75 14.47 -3.97 2.72
CA ALA A 75 15.49 -4.15 1.70
C ALA A 75 15.74 -5.66 1.48
N PRO A 76 15.95 -6.11 0.23
CA PRO A 76 16.20 -7.53 -0.06
C PRO A 76 17.45 -8.08 0.64
N SER A 77 18.47 -7.23 0.83
CA SER A 77 19.67 -7.55 1.59
C SER A 77 20.35 -6.25 2.09
N PRO A 78 21.28 -6.34 3.05
CA PRO A 78 22.11 -5.20 3.47
C PRO A 78 22.90 -4.57 2.32
N GLU A 79 23.45 -5.37 1.41
CA GLU A 79 24.21 -4.89 0.25
C GLU A 79 23.31 -4.11 -0.72
N ALA A 80 22.11 -4.64 -1.00
CA ALA A 80 21.12 -3.96 -1.82
C ALA A 80 20.69 -2.62 -1.17
N PHE A 81 20.64 -2.56 0.15
CA PHE A 81 20.39 -1.32 0.88
C PHE A 81 21.52 -0.31 0.72
N GLU A 82 22.79 -0.72 0.87
CA GLU A 82 23.95 0.18 0.73
C GLU A 82 24.06 0.76 -0.69
N GLU A 83 23.85 -0.07 -1.71
CA GLU A 83 23.80 0.36 -3.11
C GLU A 83 22.65 1.37 -3.32
N ALA A 84 21.45 1.01 -2.86
CA ALA A 84 20.28 1.86 -2.96
C ALA A 84 20.46 3.20 -2.22
N MET A 85 21.13 3.18 -1.06
CA MET A 85 21.40 4.36 -0.25
C MET A 85 22.30 5.36 -1.00
N THR A 86 23.30 4.86 -1.72
CA THR A 86 24.19 5.69 -2.54
C THR A 86 23.41 6.40 -3.65
N ALA A 87 22.49 5.71 -4.31
CA ALA A 87 21.60 6.32 -5.30
C ALA A 87 20.57 7.28 -4.68
N ALA A 88 19.98 6.91 -3.54
CA ALA A 88 18.92 7.66 -2.86
C ALA A 88 19.40 8.99 -2.25
N LYS A 89 20.71 9.16 -1.99
CA LYS A 89 21.33 10.43 -1.57
C LYS A 89 21.40 11.47 -2.68
N ARG A 90 21.34 11.07 -3.95
CA ARG A 90 21.42 12.00 -5.10
C ARG A 90 20.15 12.85 -5.18
N ALA A 91 20.25 14.05 -5.78
CA ALA A 91 19.12 14.98 -5.89
C ALA A 91 17.87 14.39 -6.57
N LYS A 92 18.05 13.48 -7.55
CA LYS A 92 16.95 12.79 -8.24
C LYS A 92 16.32 11.66 -7.41
N GLY A 93 17.02 11.16 -6.38
CA GLY A 93 16.67 9.96 -5.63
C GLY A 93 16.88 8.67 -6.45
N LEU A 94 16.45 7.55 -5.88
CA LEU A 94 16.41 6.25 -6.53
C LEU A 94 15.02 6.01 -7.11
N LEU A 95 14.90 5.67 -8.39
CA LEU A 95 13.64 5.22 -8.98
C LEU A 95 13.63 3.70 -9.02
N GLN A 96 12.53 3.09 -8.61
CA GLN A 96 12.33 1.65 -8.65
C GLN A 96 10.93 1.35 -9.16
N SER A 97 10.82 0.37 -10.04
CA SER A 97 9.54 -0.23 -10.42
C SER A 97 9.40 -1.55 -9.69
N VAL A 98 8.23 -1.80 -9.11
CA VAL A 98 7.91 -3.06 -8.44
C VAL A 98 6.70 -3.67 -9.10
N ASP A 99 6.84 -4.92 -9.55
CA ASP A 99 5.77 -5.67 -10.18
C ASP A 99 5.19 -6.69 -9.21
N LEU A 100 3.91 -6.55 -8.92
CA LEU A 100 3.13 -7.46 -8.08
C LEU A 100 2.25 -8.30 -8.99
N SER A 101 2.75 -9.48 -9.34
CA SER A 101 2.09 -10.38 -10.28
C SER A 101 1.23 -11.44 -9.57
N VAL A 102 0.09 -11.74 -10.18
CA VAL A 102 -0.78 -12.87 -9.86
C VAL A 102 -0.40 -14.03 -10.78
N ARG A 103 0.03 -15.16 -10.22
CA ARG A 103 0.64 -16.29 -10.94
C ARG A 103 -0.07 -17.61 -10.69
N ALA A 104 0.24 -18.61 -11.52
CA ALA A 104 -0.29 -19.96 -11.38
C ALA A 104 -0.09 -20.49 -9.94
N GLY A 105 -1.10 -21.19 -9.43
CA GLY A 105 -1.15 -21.66 -8.04
C GLY A 105 -1.77 -20.66 -7.06
N ASP A 106 -1.90 -19.39 -7.42
CA ASP A 106 -2.51 -18.38 -6.56
C ASP A 106 -4.03 -18.56 -6.42
N GLU A 107 -4.54 -18.35 -5.20
CA GLU A 107 -5.97 -18.15 -4.96
C GLU A 107 -6.38 -16.73 -5.38
N VAL A 108 -7.37 -16.63 -6.26
CA VAL A 108 -7.78 -15.37 -6.90
C VAL A 108 -9.29 -15.24 -6.94
N PHE A 109 -9.76 -14.01 -6.83
CA PHE A 109 -11.12 -13.59 -7.09
C PHE A 109 -11.10 -12.75 -8.37
N VAL A 110 -11.96 -13.06 -9.33
CA VAL A 110 -12.11 -12.29 -10.56
C VAL A 110 -13.51 -11.71 -10.62
N VAL A 111 -13.62 -10.40 -10.78
CA VAL A 111 -14.90 -9.69 -10.96
C VAL A 111 -14.97 -9.17 -12.38
N GLY A 112 -15.98 -9.61 -13.11
CA GLY A 112 -16.25 -9.24 -14.50
C GLY A 112 -17.60 -9.79 -14.95
N ALA A 113 -17.95 -9.57 -16.21
CA ALA A 113 -19.12 -10.19 -16.82
C ALA A 113 -18.80 -11.65 -17.18
N VAL A 114 -19.57 -12.59 -16.63
CA VAL A 114 -19.49 -14.00 -16.99
C VAL A 114 -20.24 -14.21 -18.29
N GLN A 115 -19.61 -14.86 -19.26
CA GLN A 115 -20.23 -15.30 -20.50
C GLN A 115 -20.09 -16.81 -20.65
N THR A 116 -21.08 -17.41 -21.32
CA THR A 116 -21.02 -18.82 -21.71
C THR A 116 -21.22 -18.90 -23.21
N HIS A 117 -20.22 -19.40 -23.92
CA HIS A 117 -20.26 -19.61 -25.37
C HIS A 117 -19.93 -21.08 -25.65
N GLU A 118 -20.83 -21.80 -26.31
CA GLU A 118 -20.63 -23.23 -26.67
C GLU A 118 -20.24 -24.11 -25.46
N GLY A 119 -20.76 -23.81 -24.27
CA GLY A 119 -20.43 -24.54 -23.04
C GLY A 119 -19.11 -24.14 -22.39
N HIS A 120 -18.34 -23.23 -22.97
CA HIS A 120 -17.15 -22.63 -22.37
C HIS A 120 -17.52 -21.37 -21.59
N MET A 121 -17.09 -21.29 -20.33
CA MET A 121 -17.26 -20.10 -19.50
C MET A 121 -16.05 -19.17 -19.64
N SER A 122 -16.32 -17.89 -19.84
CA SER A 122 -15.31 -16.83 -19.80
C SER A 122 -15.74 -15.69 -18.87
N ILE A 123 -14.76 -14.96 -18.35
CA ILE A 123 -14.94 -13.72 -17.61
C ILE A 123 -14.25 -12.61 -18.40
N ARG A 124 -15.02 -11.56 -18.70
CA ARG A 124 -14.56 -10.39 -19.45
C ARG A 124 -14.85 -9.10 -18.68
N PRO A 125 -14.28 -7.95 -19.07
CA PRO A 125 -14.68 -6.66 -18.52
C PRO A 125 -16.19 -6.45 -18.63
N MET A 126 -16.78 -5.84 -17.60
CA MET A 126 -18.17 -5.40 -17.63
C MET A 126 -18.36 -4.26 -18.67
N PRO A 127 -19.60 -4.00 -19.13
CA PRO A 127 -19.86 -2.93 -20.10
C PRO A 127 -19.43 -1.53 -19.65
N ASP A 128 -19.34 -1.29 -18.34
CA ASP A 128 -18.87 -0.03 -17.75
C ASP A 128 -17.33 0.04 -17.61
N GLY A 129 -16.62 -0.99 -18.07
CA GLY A 129 -15.17 -1.13 -17.94
C GLY A 129 -14.71 -1.77 -16.62
N THR A 130 -15.62 -2.15 -15.72
CA THR A 130 -15.25 -2.79 -14.46
C THR A 130 -14.64 -4.17 -14.72
N PHE A 131 -13.39 -4.33 -14.31
CA PHE A 131 -12.69 -5.61 -14.33
C PHE A 131 -11.67 -5.66 -13.20
N LEU A 132 -11.69 -6.70 -12.38
CA LEU A 132 -10.83 -6.82 -11.21
C LEU A 132 -10.29 -8.24 -11.08
N VAL A 133 -8.97 -8.35 -10.92
CA VAL A 133 -8.29 -9.57 -10.47
C VAL A 133 -7.70 -9.31 -9.09
N SER A 134 -8.11 -10.09 -8.10
CA SER A 134 -7.80 -9.82 -6.70
C SER A 134 -7.30 -11.04 -5.94
N ARG A 135 -6.23 -10.88 -5.16
CA ARG A 135 -5.76 -11.84 -4.15
C ARG A 135 -6.49 -11.71 -2.80
N VAL A 136 -7.37 -10.71 -2.68
CA VAL A 136 -8.19 -10.46 -1.49
C VAL A 136 -9.66 -10.60 -1.87
N ASP A 137 -10.49 -11.26 -1.06
CA ASP A 137 -11.93 -11.32 -1.30
C ASP A 137 -12.52 -9.88 -1.35
N PRO A 138 -12.97 -9.42 -2.54
CA PRO A 138 -13.42 -8.05 -2.71
C PRO A 138 -14.74 -7.77 -1.99
N VAL A 139 -15.61 -8.77 -1.85
CA VAL A 139 -16.90 -8.64 -1.16
C VAL A 139 -16.68 -8.52 0.34
N ARG A 140 -15.82 -9.38 0.90
CA ARG A 140 -15.45 -9.29 2.32
C ARG A 140 -14.77 -7.96 2.63
N TRP A 141 -13.83 -7.53 1.78
CA TRP A 141 -13.16 -6.25 1.94
C TRP A 141 -14.16 -5.08 1.92
N ALA A 142 -15.05 -5.02 0.92
CA ALA A 142 -16.02 -3.94 0.79
C ALA A 142 -16.98 -3.87 1.99
N ARG A 143 -17.41 -5.02 2.52
CA ARG A 143 -18.23 -5.10 3.75
C ARG A 143 -17.46 -4.56 4.96
N GLN A 144 -16.19 -4.91 5.12
CA GLN A 144 -15.36 -4.44 6.22
C GLN A 144 -15.09 -2.94 6.13
N ALA A 145 -14.72 -2.44 4.95
CA ALA A 145 -14.52 -1.01 4.68
C ALA A 145 -15.79 -0.21 5.00
N ARG A 146 -16.94 -0.66 4.50
CA ARG A 146 -18.24 -0.03 4.76
C ARG A 146 -18.58 0.01 6.25
N ARG A 147 -18.39 -1.11 6.97
CA ARG A 147 -18.64 -1.18 8.41
C ARG A 147 -17.72 -0.25 9.19
N ALA A 148 -16.44 -0.20 8.85
CA ALA A 148 -15.47 0.71 9.48
C ALA A 148 -15.86 2.18 9.27
N SER A 149 -16.23 2.56 8.04
CA SER A 149 -16.69 3.91 7.73
C SER A 149 -17.95 4.29 8.50
N TRP A 150 -18.96 3.41 8.57
CA TRP A 150 -20.17 3.68 9.34
C TRP A 150 -19.91 3.78 10.85
N ALA A 151 -19.11 2.87 11.40
CA ALA A 151 -18.75 2.90 12.82
C ALA A 151 -18.00 4.19 13.16
N PHE A 152 -17.06 4.61 12.31
CA PHE A 152 -16.34 5.87 12.48
C PHE A 152 -17.28 7.08 12.49
N SER A 153 -18.20 7.17 11.52
CA SER A 153 -19.19 8.25 11.47
C SER A 153 -20.10 8.27 12.70
N ALA A 154 -20.57 7.11 13.16
CA ALA A 154 -21.41 7.00 14.34
C ALA A 154 -20.65 7.48 15.60
N VAL A 155 -19.39 7.07 15.77
CA VAL A 155 -18.54 7.53 16.89
C VAL A 155 -18.35 9.04 16.86
N ILE A 156 -18.07 9.64 15.69
CA ILE A 156 -17.94 11.11 15.56
C ILE A 156 -19.22 11.81 16.04
N VAL A 157 -20.39 11.37 15.57
CA VAL A 157 -21.67 11.99 15.93
C VAL A 157 -21.97 11.83 17.42
N LEU A 158 -21.75 10.64 17.98
CA LEU A 158 -22.00 10.38 19.40
C LEU A 158 -21.08 11.20 20.30
N VAL A 159 -19.78 11.29 19.97
CA VAL A 159 -18.83 12.10 20.73
C VAL A 159 -19.19 13.59 20.62
N ALA A 160 -19.46 14.09 19.42
CA ALA A 160 -19.85 15.48 19.23
C ALA A 160 -21.12 15.84 20.02
N ALA A 161 -22.14 14.98 19.97
CA ALA A 161 -23.36 15.16 20.74
C ALA A 161 -23.10 15.14 22.25
N GLY A 162 -22.31 14.18 22.76
CA GLY A 162 -21.98 14.09 24.18
C GLY A 162 -21.19 15.31 24.69
N LEU A 163 -20.22 15.78 23.90
CA LEU A 163 -19.46 16.99 24.22
C LEU A 163 -20.31 18.26 24.15
N THR A 164 -21.30 18.29 23.25
CA THR A 164 -22.27 19.40 23.15
C THR A 164 -23.16 19.44 24.38
N VAL A 165 -23.70 18.29 24.81
CA VAL A 165 -24.49 18.17 26.05
C VAL A 165 -23.68 18.62 27.26
N LEU A 166 -22.40 18.23 27.34
CA LEU A 166 -21.52 18.66 28.43
C LEU A 166 -21.26 20.17 28.39
N ALA A 167 -21.04 20.73 27.20
CA ALA A 167 -20.81 22.17 27.02
C ALA A 167 -22.04 23.01 27.36
N THR A 168 -23.25 22.49 27.17
CA THR A 168 -24.51 23.17 27.49
C THR A 168 -25.09 22.79 28.86
N TRP A 169 -24.39 21.94 29.64
CA TRP A 169 -24.89 21.48 30.93
C TRP A 169 -24.96 22.63 31.94
N PRO A 170 -26.11 22.85 32.61
CA PRO A 170 -26.25 23.94 33.58
C PRO A 170 -25.30 23.79 34.79
N PRO A 171 -24.80 24.90 35.37
CA PRO A 171 -25.02 26.28 34.96
C PRO A 171 -24.23 26.65 33.71
N ALA A 172 -24.83 27.50 32.85
CA ALA A 172 -24.12 28.08 31.70
C ALA A 172 -22.88 28.83 32.19
N PHE A 173 -21.73 28.61 31.56
CA PHE A 173 -20.41 29.12 31.99
C PHE A 173 -19.90 28.57 33.33
N GLY A 174 -20.47 27.48 33.85
CA GLY A 174 -19.88 26.71 34.94
C GLY A 174 -18.65 25.91 34.50
N ALA A 175 -17.91 25.36 35.47
CA ALA A 175 -16.70 24.56 35.21
C ALA A 175 -16.95 23.43 34.19
N TRP A 176 -18.11 22.75 34.27
CA TRP A 176 -18.49 21.68 33.33
C TRP A 176 -18.71 22.18 31.91
N SER A 177 -19.36 23.34 31.75
CA SER A 177 -19.56 23.99 30.45
C SER A 177 -18.22 24.38 29.81
N THR A 178 -17.29 24.93 30.61
CA THR A 178 -15.93 25.25 30.16
C THR A 178 -15.15 24.01 29.72
N VAL A 179 -15.22 22.92 30.50
CA VAL A 179 -14.60 21.63 30.14
C VAL A 179 -15.20 21.08 28.85
N GLY A 180 -16.53 21.13 28.69
CA GLY A 180 -17.20 20.71 27.46
C GLY A 180 -16.78 21.53 26.24
N GLY A 181 -16.69 22.86 26.36
CA GLY A 181 -16.20 23.72 25.29
C GLY A 181 -14.74 23.45 24.91
N ALA A 182 -13.86 23.29 25.88
CA ALA A 182 -12.46 22.92 25.64
C ALA A 182 -12.34 21.53 24.98
N ALA A 183 -13.17 20.57 25.40
CA ALA A 183 -13.21 19.23 24.81
C ALA A 183 -13.73 19.25 23.36
N LEU A 184 -14.72 20.09 23.03
CA LEU A 184 -15.18 20.30 21.65
C LEU A 184 -14.06 20.82 20.74
N LEU A 185 -13.23 21.75 21.23
CA LEU A 185 -12.06 22.22 20.49
C LEU A 185 -11.06 21.08 20.28
N GLY A 186 -10.76 20.30 21.31
CA GLY A 186 -9.90 19.12 21.20
C GLY A 186 -10.43 18.09 20.19
N PHE A 187 -11.73 17.81 20.22
CA PHE A 187 -12.38 16.93 19.26
C PHE A 187 -12.26 17.44 17.81
N PHE A 188 -12.50 18.74 17.59
CA PHE A 188 -12.34 19.35 16.27
C PHE A 188 -10.92 19.20 15.71
N LEU A 189 -9.90 19.34 16.56
CA LEU A 189 -8.50 19.16 16.14
C LEU A 189 -8.17 17.69 15.83
N LEU A 190 -8.77 16.74 16.56
CA LEU A 190 -8.49 15.31 16.40
C LEU A 190 -9.28 14.62 15.28
N VAL A 191 -10.44 15.16 14.89
CA VAL A 191 -11.29 14.51 13.87
C VAL A 191 -10.62 14.45 12.50
N GLN A 192 -9.78 15.44 12.15
CA GLN A 192 -9.06 15.48 10.87
C GLN A 192 -8.00 14.35 10.74
N PRO A 193 -7.05 14.18 11.68
CA PRO A 193 -6.12 13.06 11.61
C PRO A 193 -6.84 11.70 11.76
N ALA A 194 -7.87 11.61 12.61
CA ALA A 194 -8.66 10.39 12.74
C ALA A 194 -9.39 10.02 11.43
N GLY A 195 -9.94 11.02 10.73
CA GLY A 195 -10.57 10.85 9.42
C GLY A 195 -9.57 10.40 8.35
N THR A 196 -8.36 10.97 8.36
CA THR A 196 -7.26 10.54 7.49
C THR A 196 -6.88 9.08 7.74
N TRP A 197 -6.72 8.70 9.02
CA TRP A 197 -6.44 7.33 9.41
C TRP A 197 -7.53 6.35 8.97
N ASN A 198 -8.81 6.69 9.18
CA ASN A 198 -9.93 5.86 8.73
C ASN A 198 -9.95 5.74 7.19
N ARG A 199 -9.77 6.85 6.46
CA ARG A 199 -9.70 6.87 4.99
C ARG A 199 -8.59 5.95 4.48
N ASP A 200 -7.42 5.99 5.09
CA ASP A 200 -6.28 5.20 4.65
C ASP A 200 -6.45 3.71 5.02
N ARG A 201 -7.17 3.40 6.11
CA ARG A 201 -7.60 2.05 6.49
C ARG A 201 -8.59 1.43 5.50
N VAL A 202 -9.55 2.21 4.99
CA VAL A 202 -10.58 1.74 4.05
C VAL A 202 -10.21 1.94 2.59
N ARG A 203 -8.95 2.29 2.31
CA ARG A 203 -8.47 2.47 0.94
C ARG A 203 -8.33 1.12 0.23
N GLU A 204 -8.74 1.08 -1.04
CA GLU A 204 -8.63 -0.12 -1.90
C GLU A 204 -7.21 -0.68 -1.89
N PRO A 205 -7.02 -2.01 -1.91
CA PRO A 205 -5.70 -2.64 -1.95
C PRO A 205 -4.81 -2.12 -3.09
N SER A 206 -5.35 -1.92 -4.29
CA SER A 206 -4.61 -1.35 -5.44
C SER A 206 -4.20 0.11 -5.26
N ARG A 207 -4.82 0.85 -4.33
CA ARG A 207 -4.54 2.27 -4.04
C ARG A 207 -3.83 2.48 -2.70
N LYS A 208 -3.74 1.44 -1.86
CA LYS A 208 -3.05 1.49 -0.58
C LYS A 208 -1.59 1.84 -0.83
N ARG A 209 -1.15 2.97 -0.26
CA ARG A 209 0.22 3.44 -0.42
C ARG A 209 1.17 2.42 0.16
N LEU A 210 2.23 2.12 -0.58
CA LEU A 210 3.39 1.42 -0.06
C LEU A 210 4.20 2.45 0.72
N GLU A 211 3.71 2.81 1.92
CA GLU A 211 4.44 3.67 2.84
C GLU A 211 5.51 2.82 3.50
N GLY A 212 6.62 2.66 2.78
CA GLY A 212 7.75 1.85 3.19
C GLY A 212 8.96 2.72 3.51
N ALA A 213 9.70 2.32 4.52
CA ALA A 213 11.03 2.85 4.78
C ALA A 213 11.97 1.67 4.89
N TRP A 214 12.98 1.62 4.02
CA TRP A 214 14.07 0.70 4.25
C TRP A 214 14.91 1.27 5.39
N THR A 215 15.03 0.52 6.48
CA THR A 215 15.86 0.88 7.63
C THR A 215 16.87 -0.23 7.84
N LEU A 216 18.15 0.13 7.93
CA LEU A 216 19.16 -0.86 8.33
C LEU A 216 19.19 -0.93 9.86
N PRO A 217 19.09 -2.12 10.47
CA PRO A 217 19.27 -2.29 11.91
C PRO A 217 20.59 -1.64 12.37
N ARG A 218 20.56 -0.96 13.54
CA ARG A 218 21.78 -0.38 14.11
C ARG A 218 22.78 -1.51 14.39
N GLY A 219 23.93 -1.48 13.72
CA GLY A 219 25.02 -2.44 13.91
C GLY A 219 25.39 -3.26 12.68
N GLU A 220 24.56 -3.28 11.64
CA GLU A 220 24.83 -4.04 10.40
C GLU A 220 25.60 -3.26 9.33
N LEU A 221 25.77 -1.93 9.51
CA LEU A 221 26.63 -1.16 8.62
C LEU A 221 28.07 -1.61 8.88
N LYS A 222 28.62 -2.38 7.93
CA LYS A 222 30.04 -2.64 7.89
C LYS A 222 30.72 -1.28 7.80
N PRO A 223 31.64 -0.91 8.71
CA PRO A 223 32.33 0.36 8.62
C PRO A 223 32.94 0.47 7.22
N PRO A 224 32.86 1.64 6.56
CA PRO A 224 33.41 1.82 5.22
C PRO A 224 34.84 1.32 5.25
N ARG A 225 35.13 0.30 4.44
CA ARG A 225 36.47 -0.29 4.35
C ARG A 225 37.41 0.88 4.10
N ALA A 226 38.27 1.19 5.07
CA ALA A 226 39.19 2.32 4.97
C ALA A 226 39.84 2.25 3.58
N ALA A 227 39.73 3.33 2.81
CA ALA A 227 40.34 3.40 1.49
C ALA A 227 41.78 2.89 1.63
N PRO A 228 42.27 2.01 0.72
CA PRO A 228 43.63 1.51 0.78
C PRO A 228 44.54 2.71 1.02
N GLY A 229 45.19 2.74 2.18
CA GLY A 229 45.95 3.91 2.59
C GLY A 229 46.89 4.26 1.46
N LEU A 230 46.85 5.51 1.00
CA LEU A 230 47.85 6.02 0.06
C LEU A 230 49.23 5.61 0.60
N PRO A 231 50.08 4.95 -0.21
CA PRO A 231 51.38 4.49 0.26
C PRO A 231 52.11 5.63 0.95
N ARG A 232 52.66 5.35 2.14
CA ARG A 232 53.31 6.31 3.04
C ARG A 232 54.50 7.06 2.42
N GLU A 233 54.90 6.72 1.20
CA GLU A 233 56.08 7.25 0.53
C GLU A 233 55.90 8.69 0.02
N ALA A 234 54.67 9.17 -0.19
CA ALA A 234 54.42 10.54 -0.67
C ALA A 234 54.52 11.65 0.42
N ARG A 235 55.07 11.36 1.60
CA ARG A 235 55.12 12.31 2.74
C ARG A 235 56.54 12.65 3.24
N ARG A 236 57.59 12.25 2.52
CA ARG A 236 59.00 12.48 2.92
C ARG A 236 59.76 13.50 2.05
N GLU A 237 59.10 14.14 1.09
CA GLU A 237 59.71 15.21 0.29
C GLU A 237 58.95 16.53 0.48
N SER A 238 59.13 17.14 1.66
CA SER A 238 58.83 18.56 1.92
C SER A 238 59.59 19.03 3.15
#